data_AF-A0A559IDA0-F1
#
_entry.id   AF-A0A559IDA0-F1
#
_cell.length_a   1.000
_cell.length_b   1.000
_cell.length_c   1.000
_cell.angle_alpha   90.00
_cell.angle_beta   90.00
_cell.angle_gamma   90.00
#
_symmetry.space_group_name_H-M   'P 1'
#
loop_
_entity.id
_entity.type
_entity.pdbx_description
1 polymer ?
#
loop_
_entity_poly.entity_id
_entity_poly.type
_entity_poly.pdbx_seq_one_letter_code
_entity_poly.pdbx_strand_id
1 'polypeptide(L)'
;MKDMISKLVRSKKMKALYVVSMMSLLFATAAMAAGKPADPKIIKGTQDVIKWFFTILNGIIPATTGLKFAWHAWQKSLSDADAGEVQQHNSAMKRTLIWGGIALGANAIVTVILWYLAPSK
;
A
#
# COMPACT_ATOMS: atom_id res chain seq x y z
N MET A 1 17.09 -9.20 -23.69
CA MET A 1 16.66 -8.34 -22.55
C MET A 1 15.87 -7.11 -23.02
N LYS A 2 16.37 -6.34 -24.01
CA LYS A 2 15.67 -5.20 -24.62
C LYS A 2 14.29 -5.54 -25.19
N ASP A 3 14.15 -6.67 -25.89
CA ASP A 3 12.85 -7.08 -26.48
C ASP A 3 11.79 -7.47 -25.45
N MET A 4 12.22 -7.94 -24.28
CA MET A 4 11.32 -8.31 -23.20
C MET A 4 10.79 -7.06 -22.48
N ILE A 5 11.65 -6.06 -22.31
CA ILE A 5 11.29 -4.76 -21.75
C ILE A 5 10.35 -4.02 -22.71
N SER A 6 10.59 -4.06 -24.02
CA SER A 6 9.72 -3.39 -25.00
C SER A 6 8.32 -3.99 -25.03
N LYS A 7 8.19 -5.32 -24.94
CA LYS A 7 6.89 -6.01 -24.82
C LYS A 7 6.14 -5.65 -23.54
N LEU A 8 6.85 -5.56 -22.42
CA LEU A 8 6.29 -5.15 -21.13
C LEU A 8 5.73 -3.71 -21.19
N VAL A 9 6.53 -2.76 -21.67
CA VAL A 9 6.14 -1.34 -21.81
C VAL A 9 4.96 -1.18 -22.79
N ARG A 10 4.89 -2.01 -23.84
CA ARG A 10 3.79 -1.98 -24.82
C ARG A 10 2.48 -2.59 -24.29
N SER A 11 2.52 -3.32 -23.17
CA SER A 11 1.34 -3.97 -22.61
C SER A 11 0.30 -2.96 -22.12
N LYS A 12 -0.99 -3.25 -22.35
CA LYS A 12 -2.10 -2.40 -21.88
C LYS A 12 -2.04 -2.16 -20.36
N LYS A 13 -1.54 -3.13 -19.59
CA LYS A 13 -1.37 -3.06 -18.13
C LYS A 13 -0.32 -2.02 -17.72
N MET A 14 0.82 -1.95 -18.42
CA MET A 14 1.85 -0.93 -18.13
C MET A 14 1.40 0.48 -18.52
N LYS A 15 0.67 0.62 -19.63
CA LYS A 15 0.06 1.90 -20.00
C LYS A 15 -0.97 2.35 -18.97
N ALA A 16 -1.83 1.45 -18.49
CA ALA A 16 -2.78 1.75 -17.44
C ALA A 16 -2.09 2.13 -16.12
N LEU A 17 -1.02 1.42 -15.73
CA LEU A 17 -0.22 1.75 -14.55
C LEU A 17 0.41 3.15 -14.66
N TYR A 18 0.95 3.48 -15.84
CA TYR A 18 1.55 4.78 -16.11
C TYR A 18 0.51 5.91 -16.08
N VAL A 19 -0.67 5.69 -16.68
CA VAL A 19 -1.79 6.64 -16.65
C VAL A 19 -2.30 6.83 -15.23
N VAL A 20 -2.50 5.76 -14.46
CA VAL A 20 -2.90 5.85 -13.05
C VAL A 20 -1.86 6.61 -12.25
N SER A 21 -0.57 6.31 -12.41
CA SER A 21 0.52 7.03 -11.72
C SER A 21 0.56 8.52 -12.09
N MET A 22 0.39 8.86 -13.37
CA MET A 22 0.32 10.26 -13.81
C MET A 22 -0.93 10.96 -13.29
N MET A 23 -2.09 10.29 -13.29
CA MET A 23 -3.31 10.87 -12.72
C MET A 23 -3.16 11.08 -11.21
N SER A 24 -2.55 10.15 -10.47
CA SER A 24 -2.24 10.34 -9.04
C SER A 24 -1.37 11.56 -8.80
N LEU A 25 -0.35 11.78 -9.64
CA LEU A 25 0.53 12.95 -9.55
C LEU A 25 -0.19 14.26 -9.87
N LEU A 26 -1.08 14.25 -10.87
CA LEU A 26 -1.90 15.41 -11.25
C LEU A 26 -2.96 15.74 -10.19
N PHE A 27 -3.61 14.73 -9.61
CA PHE A 27 -4.55 14.93 -8.49
C PHE A 27 -3.84 15.37 -7.22
N ALA A 28 -2.64 14.87 -6.93
CA ALA A 28 -1.82 15.33 -5.81
C ALA A 28 -1.41 16.79 -5.97
N THR A 29 -0.99 17.21 -7.16
CA THR A 29 -0.64 18.62 -7.44
C THR A 29 -1.85 19.53 -7.41
N ALA A 30 -3.00 19.11 -7.94
CA ALA A 30 -4.24 19.87 -7.84
C ALA A 30 -4.73 20.02 -6.38
N ALA A 31 -4.59 18.97 -5.56
CA ALA A 31 -4.90 19.02 -4.13
C ALA A 31 -3.94 19.96 -3.37
N MET A 32 -2.67 20.04 -3.77
CA MET A 32 -1.69 20.97 -3.19
C MET A 32 -1.87 22.42 -3.67
N ALA A 33 -2.44 22.65 -4.86
CA ALA A 33 -2.71 23.98 -5.42
C ALA A 33 -4.06 24.58 -4.96
N ALA A 34 -5.01 23.75 -4.51
CA ALA A 34 -6.29 24.18 -3.96
C ALA A 34 -6.21 24.77 -2.53
N GLY A 35 -5.00 25.15 -2.09
CA GLY A 35 -4.74 25.83 -0.83
C GLY A 35 -5.34 27.23 -0.76
N LYS A 36 -6.66 27.32 -0.54
CA LYS A 36 -7.20 28.37 0.31
C LYS A 36 -6.99 27.93 1.76
N PRO A 37 -6.41 28.76 2.63
CA PRO A 37 -6.22 28.45 4.04
C PRO A 37 -7.55 28.66 4.76
N ALA A 38 -8.53 27.81 4.48
CA ALA A 38 -9.55 27.55 5.48
C ALA A 38 -8.89 26.56 6.43
N ASP A 39 -8.29 27.05 7.53
CA ASP A 39 -7.81 26.23 8.64
C ASP A 39 -8.79 25.07 8.81
N PRO A 40 -8.42 23.82 8.46
CA PRO A 40 -9.31 22.72 8.75
C PRO A 40 -9.23 22.62 10.28
N LYS A 41 -10.27 23.14 10.94
CA LYS A 41 -10.56 22.88 12.36
C LYS A 41 -10.88 21.39 12.51
N ILE A 42 -9.96 20.51 12.14
CA ILE A 42 -9.92 19.17 12.72
C ILE A 42 -9.59 19.44 14.17
N ILE A 43 -10.60 19.29 15.03
CA ILE A 43 -10.48 19.43 16.48
C ILE A 43 -9.26 18.61 16.91
N LYS A 44 -8.35 19.21 17.68
CA LYS A 44 -7.05 18.61 18.05
C LYS A 44 -7.18 17.16 18.54
N GLY A 45 -8.25 16.86 19.28
CA GLY A 45 -8.56 15.49 19.74
C GLY A 45 -8.82 14.47 18.62
N THR A 46 -9.44 14.87 17.51
CA THR A 46 -9.64 13.99 16.35
C THR A 46 -8.31 13.73 15.62
N GLN A 47 -7.42 14.72 15.55
CA GLN A 47 -6.09 14.55 14.96
C GLN A 47 -5.25 13.55 15.75
N ASP A 48 -5.26 13.63 17.08
CA ASP A 48 -4.49 12.76 17.95
C ASP A 48 -4.96 11.30 17.88
N VAL A 49 -6.28 11.07 17.81
CA VAL A 49 -6.85 9.72 17.61
C VAL A 49 -6.45 9.15 16.25
N ILE A 50 -6.51 9.95 15.19
CA ILE A 50 -6.15 9.51 13.83
C ILE A 50 -4.64 9.21 13.76
N LYS A 51 -3.78 10.07 14.31
CA LYS A 51 -2.32 9.83 14.36
C LYS A 51 -1.98 8.58 15.16
N TRP A 52 -2.63 8.38 16.30
CA TRP A 52 -2.46 7.18 17.13
C TRP A 52 -2.89 5.92 16.40
N PHE A 53 -4.06 5.96 15.73
CA PHE A 53 -4.57 4.84 14.95
C PHE A 53 -3.61 4.43 13.82
N PHE A 54 -3.10 5.39 13.05
CA PHE A 54 -2.15 5.09 11.96
C PHE A 54 -0.76 4.66 12.45
N THR A 55 -0.34 5.13 13.64
CA THR A 55 0.87 4.65 14.31
C THR A 55 0.74 3.18 14.70
N ILE A 56 -0.42 2.78 15.26
CA ILE A 56 -0.70 1.38 15.57
C ILE A 56 -0.80 0.54 14.28
N LEU A 57 -1.43 1.08 13.24
CA LEU A 57 -1.55 0.41 11.95
C LEU A 57 -0.16 0.06 11.36
N ASN A 58 0.85 0.92 11.53
CA ASN A 58 2.22 0.64 11.10
C ASN A 58 2.85 -0.56 11.82
N GLY A 59 2.44 -0.89 13.05
CA GLY A 59 2.87 -2.09 13.74
C GLY A 59 2.02 -3.32 13.41
N ILE A 60 0.70 -3.14 13.27
CA ILE A 60 -0.24 -4.23 13.00
C ILE A 60 -0.10 -4.76 11.57
N ILE A 61 0.14 -3.91 10.57
CA ILE A 61 0.23 -4.32 9.17
C ILE A 61 1.39 -5.32 8.97
N PRO A 62 2.64 -5.06 9.41
CA PRO A 62 3.71 -6.04 9.34
C PRO A 62 3.42 -7.31 10.14
N ALA A 63 2.87 -7.19 11.35
CA ALA A 63 2.56 -8.34 12.20
C ALA A 63 1.53 -9.27 11.55
N THR A 64 0.42 -8.73 11.07
CA THR A 64 -0.65 -9.51 10.41
C THR A 64 -0.22 -10.07 9.06
N THR A 65 0.57 -9.32 8.29
CA THR A 65 1.15 -9.80 7.02
C THR A 65 2.13 -10.95 7.27
N GLY A 66 3.00 -10.81 8.27
CA GLY A 66 3.94 -11.85 8.68
C GLY A 66 3.24 -13.11 9.17
N LEU A 67 2.16 -12.96 9.94
CA LEU A 67 1.38 -14.08 10.47
C LEU A 67 0.64 -14.84 9.34
N LYS A 68 0.04 -14.11 8.39
CA LYS A 68 -0.55 -14.74 7.18
C LYS A 68 0.50 -15.40 6.29
N PHE A 69 1.69 -14.81 6.17
CA PHE A 69 2.79 -15.42 5.44
C PHE A 69 3.26 -16.71 6.12
N ALA A 70 3.46 -16.69 7.44
CA ALA A 70 3.84 -17.85 8.24
C ALA A 70 2.79 -18.96 8.16
N TRP A 71 1.50 -18.61 8.18
CA TRP A 71 0.41 -19.57 8.01
C TRP A 71 0.50 -20.30 6.66
N HIS A 72 0.69 -19.57 5.57
CA HIS A 72 0.84 -20.19 4.24
C HIS A 72 2.17 -20.95 4.09
N ALA A 73 3.24 -20.50 4.74
CA ALA A 73 4.51 -21.22 4.79
C ALA A 73 4.39 -22.54 5.56
N TRP A 74 3.63 -22.55 6.65
CA TRP A 74 3.34 -23.75 7.44
C TRP A 74 2.45 -24.72 6.68
N GLN A 75 1.37 -24.26 6.05
CA GLN A 75 0.51 -25.09 5.20
C GLN A 75 1.31 -25.73 4.05
N LYS A 76 2.23 -24.97 3.43
CA LYS A 76 3.16 -25.51 2.43
C LYS A 76 4.12 -26.56 2.99
N SER A 77 4.48 -26.52 4.26
CA SER A 77 5.32 -27.55 4.89
C SER A 77 4.57 -28.85 5.18
N LEU A 78 3.23 -28.79 5.23
CA LEU A 78 2.34 -29.92 5.48
C LEU A 78 1.75 -30.54 4.21
N SER A 79 1.80 -29.83 3.07
CA SER A 79 1.40 -30.42 1.79
C SER A 79 2.39 -31.54 1.42
N ASP A 80 1.89 -32.76 1.21
CA ASP A 80 2.62 -34.01 0.90
C ASP A 80 3.31 -33.99 -0.49
N ALA A 81 4.07 -32.93 -0.77
CA ALA A 81 4.76 -32.67 -2.04
C ALA A 81 3.85 -32.60 -3.29
N ASP A 82 2.52 -32.45 -3.12
CA ASP A 82 1.62 -32.19 -4.26
C ASP A 82 1.96 -30.82 -4.87
N ALA A 83 2.49 -30.86 -6.09
CA ALA A 83 2.97 -29.69 -6.81
C ALA A 83 1.88 -28.62 -7.00
N GLY A 84 0.61 -29.05 -7.06
CA GLY A 84 -0.54 -28.15 -7.19
C GLY A 84 -0.76 -27.27 -5.96
N GLU A 85 -0.76 -27.87 -4.77
CA GLU A 85 -1.01 -27.15 -3.51
C GLU A 85 0.18 -26.26 -3.12
N VAL A 86 1.41 -26.76 -3.33
CA VAL A 86 2.64 -26.00 -3.11
C VAL A 86 2.68 -24.72 -3.96
N GLN A 87 2.21 -24.78 -5.21
CA GLN A 87 2.15 -23.62 -6.10
C GLN A 87 1.08 -22.61 -5.67
N GLN A 88 -0.06 -23.07 -5.17
CA GLN A 88 -1.13 -22.21 -4.64
C GLN A 88 -0.64 -21.45 -3.39
N HIS A 89 0.02 -22.15 -2.45
CA HIS A 89 0.57 -21.52 -1.26
C HIS A 89 1.69 -20.52 -1.59
N ASN A 90 2.59 -20.83 -2.54
CA ASN A 90 3.60 -19.87 -3.02
C ASN A 90 2.97 -18.60 -3.63
N SER A 91 1.88 -18.76 -4.37
CA SER A 91 1.16 -17.63 -4.96
C SER A 91 0.45 -16.80 -3.90
N ALA A 92 -0.12 -17.45 -2.88
CA ALA A 92 -0.74 -16.79 -1.74
C ALA A 92 0.29 -16.01 -0.91
N MET A 93 1.46 -16.59 -0.61
CA MET A 93 2.56 -15.92 0.11
C MET A 93 3.01 -14.65 -0.61
N LYS A 94 3.19 -14.71 -1.94
CA LYS A 94 3.55 -13.53 -2.75
C LYS A 94 2.47 -12.44 -2.70
N ARG A 95 1.20 -12.82 -2.82
CA ARG A 95 0.07 -11.86 -2.75
C ARG A 95 0.01 -11.20 -1.38
N THR A 96 0.17 -11.95 -0.29
CA THR A 96 0.18 -11.43 1.07
C THR A 96 1.26 -10.36 1.26
N LEU A 97 2.46 -10.59 0.73
CA LEU A 97 3.56 -9.61 0.74
C LEU A 97 3.22 -8.33 -0.04
N ILE A 98 2.64 -8.47 -1.24
CA ILE A 98 2.24 -7.32 -2.07
C ILE A 98 1.15 -6.50 -1.35
N TRP A 99 0.15 -7.15 -0.78
CA TRP A 99 -0.92 -6.46 -0.05
C TRP A 99 -0.41 -5.78 1.23
N GLY A 100 0.52 -6.41 1.95
CA GLY A 100 1.18 -5.78 3.10
C GLY A 100 1.96 -4.52 2.70
N GLY A 101 2.68 -4.56 1.57
CA GLY A 101 3.38 -3.40 1.02
C GLY A 101 2.44 -2.27 0.60
N ILE A 102 1.32 -2.58 -0.07
CA ILE A 102 0.29 -1.60 -0.45
C ILE A 102 -0.32 -0.96 0.80
N ALA A 103 -0.62 -1.75 1.83
CA ALA A 103 -1.20 -1.24 3.08
C ALA A 103 -0.23 -0.29 3.82
N LEU A 104 1.07 -0.62 3.87
CA LEU A 104 2.09 0.28 4.41
C LEU A 104 2.22 1.57 3.58
N GLY A 105 2.20 1.45 2.25
CA GLY A 105 2.25 2.62 1.35
C GLY A 105 1.03 3.53 1.50
N ALA A 106 -0.18 2.96 1.61
CA ALA A 106 -1.40 3.71 1.87
C ALA A 106 -1.36 4.44 3.22
N ASN A 107 -0.87 3.77 4.26
CA ASN A 107 -0.69 4.38 5.58
C ASN A 107 0.28 5.59 5.53
N ALA A 108 1.40 5.44 4.82
CA ALA A 108 2.36 6.52 4.63
C ALA A 108 1.76 7.74 3.91
N ILE A 109 0.97 7.52 2.85
CA ILE A 109 0.29 8.60 2.11
C ILE A 109 -0.69 9.35 3.03
N VAL A 110 -1.50 8.63 3.81
CA VAL A 110 -2.46 9.27 4.72
C VAL A 110 -1.74 10.06 5.81
N THR A 111 -0.63 9.54 6.33
CA THR A 111 0.21 10.26 7.31
C THR A 111 0.74 11.58 6.73
N VAL A 112 1.21 11.57 5.47
CA VAL A 112 1.67 12.78 4.78
C VAL A 112 0.54 13.78 4.55
N ILE A 113 -0.65 13.31 4.13
CA ILE A 113 -1.84 14.16 3.95
C ILE A 113 -2.25 14.80 5.28
N LEU A 114 -2.25 14.03 6.38
CA LEU A 114 -2.55 14.56 7.71
C LEU A 114 -1.53 15.59 8.16
N TRP A 115 -0.25 15.40 7.85
CA TRP A 115 0.79 16.39 8.16
C TRP A 115 0.58 17.70 7.38
N TYR A 116 0.17 17.62 6.12
CA TYR A 116 -0.13 18.80 5.29
C TYR A 116 -1.42 19.52 5.71
N LEU A 117 -2.50 18.79 5.98
CA LEU A 117 -3.80 19.36 6.35
C LEU A 117 -3.83 19.84 7.80
N ALA A 118 -3.08 19.20 8.70
CA ALA A 118 -3.04 19.53 10.11
C ALA A 118 -1.59 19.71 10.59
N PRO A 119 -0.91 20.78 10.15
CA PRO A 119 0.43 21.09 10.63
C PRO A 119 0.34 21.41 12.12
N SER A 120 0.87 20.53 12.97
CA SER A 120 1.01 20.84 14.40
C SER A 120 1.99 22.00 14.51
N LYS A 121 1.48 23.17 14.90
CA LYS A 121 2.32 24.22 15.50
C LYS A 121 2.96 23.70 16.78
#